data_AF-A0A848X6T4-F1
#
_entry.id   AF-A0A848X6T4-F1
#
_cell.length_a   1.000
_cell.length_b   1.000
_cell.length_c   1.000
_cell.angle_alpha   90.00
_cell.angle_beta   90.00
_cell.angle_gamma   90.00
#
_symmetry.space_group_name_H-M   'P 1'
#
loop_
_entity.id
_entity.type
_entity.pdbx_description
1 polymer ?
#
loop_
_entity_poly.entity_id
_entity_poly.type
_entity_poly.pdbx_seq_one_letter_code
_entity_poly.pdbx_strand_id
1 'polypeptide(L)'
;MRLVNLQMEGGETVGLTGDLLGELMRLTGAVVSVVGSSSQTVQGEGVNVARYEVVSVDGETPSVGVLAEGGDGFSLEGEDERTLVDVPPELRSQVGAKIWVVGPDTADGLRVRSYGVIRPAG
;
A
#
# COMPACT_ATOMS: atom_id res chain seq x y z
N MET A 1 20.96 -9.72 -1.69
CA MET A 1 19.66 -9.48 -2.37
C MET A 1 18.57 -10.07 -1.51
N ARG A 2 17.53 -9.30 -1.19
CA ARG A 2 16.35 -9.79 -0.48
C ARG A 2 15.28 -10.11 -1.52
N LEU A 3 14.61 -11.24 -1.37
CA LEU A 3 13.59 -11.72 -2.30
C LEU A 3 12.26 -11.82 -1.56
N VAL A 4 11.19 -11.41 -2.22
CA VAL A 4 9.81 -11.51 -1.72
C VAL A 4 9.06 -12.42 -2.67
N ASN A 5 8.29 -13.37 -2.16
CA ASN A 5 7.46 -14.22 -3.00
C ASN A 5 6.04 -13.68 -3.03
N LEU A 6 5.51 -13.48 -4.22
CA LEU A 6 4.08 -13.26 -4.43
C LEU A 6 3.42 -14.60 -4.69
N GLN A 7 2.41 -14.93 -3.90
CA GLN A 7 1.56 -16.08 -4.17
C GLN A 7 0.41 -15.64 -5.08
N MET A 8 0.29 -16.27 -6.24
CA MET A 8 -0.83 -16.08 -7.15
C MET A 8 -2.05 -16.89 -6.72
N GLU A 9 -3.25 -16.52 -7.18
CA GLU A 9 -4.50 -17.23 -6.86
C GLU A 9 -4.45 -18.72 -7.25
N GLY A 10 -3.69 -19.08 -8.30
CA GLY A 10 -3.46 -20.46 -8.72
C GLY A 10 -2.48 -21.26 -7.84
N GLY A 11 -1.93 -20.66 -6.78
CA GLY A 11 -0.95 -21.28 -5.87
C GLY A 11 0.50 -21.20 -6.34
N GLU A 12 0.76 -20.73 -7.56
CA GLU A 12 2.11 -20.46 -8.05
C GLU A 12 2.75 -19.31 -7.26
N THR A 13 4.06 -19.43 -7.01
CA THR A 13 4.84 -18.38 -6.35
C THR A 13 5.84 -17.76 -7.31
N VAL A 14 5.81 -16.44 -7.43
CA VAL A 14 6.75 -15.68 -8.26
C VAL A 14 7.68 -14.86 -7.37
N GLY A 15 8.99 -14.97 -7.62
CA GLY A 15 9.98 -14.15 -6.93
C GLY A 15 9.92 -12.69 -7.41
N LEU A 16 9.85 -11.75 -6.48
CA LEU A 16 9.86 -10.32 -6.75
C LEU A 16 11.24 -9.72 -6.39
N THR A 17 11.66 -8.76 -7.21
CA THR A 17 12.87 -7.95 -7.02
C THR A 17 12.59 -6.47 -7.30
N GLY A 18 13.55 -5.58 -6.99
CA GLY A 18 13.45 -4.14 -7.25
C GLY A 18 13.29 -3.28 -5.99
N ASP A 19 13.14 -1.97 -6.18
CA ASP A 19 13.15 -1.00 -5.07
C ASP A 19 11.85 -1.03 -4.26
N LEU A 20 10.74 -1.45 -4.88
CA LEU A 20 9.41 -1.50 -4.25
C LEU A 20 9.21 -2.69 -3.33
N LEU A 21 10.20 -3.58 -3.17
CA LEU A 21 10.09 -4.72 -2.25
C LEU A 21 9.85 -4.30 -0.82
N GLY A 22 10.45 -3.19 -0.37
CA GLY A 22 10.24 -2.69 0.98
C GLY A 22 8.77 -2.36 1.28
N GLU A 23 8.06 -1.83 0.28
CA GLU A 23 6.63 -1.52 0.34
C GLU A 23 5.79 -2.79 0.30
N LEU A 24 6.05 -3.68 -0.67
CA LEU A 24 5.32 -4.93 -0.84
C LEU A 24 5.41 -5.86 0.37
N MET A 25 6.54 -5.88 1.07
CA MET A 25 6.68 -6.67 2.30
C MET A 25 5.73 -6.22 3.43
N ARG A 26 5.36 -4.94 3.45
CA ARG A 26 4.44 -4.37 4.46
C ARG A 26 2.97 -4.55 4.10
N LEU A 27 2.70 -5.03 2.88
CA LEU A 27 1.38 -5.38 2.38
C LEU A 27 1.07 -6.86 2.58
N THR A 28 1.58 -7.46 3.66
CA THR A 28 1.29 -8.86 3.99
C THR A 28 -0.22 -9.02 4.22
N GLY A 29 -0.85 -9.95 3.52
CA GLY A 29 -2.30 -10.18 3.58
C GLY A 29 -3.12 -9.32 2.60
N ALA A 30 -2.50 -8.38 1.88
CA ALA A 30 -3.16 -7.63 0.82
C ALA A 30 -3.12 -8.39 -0.52
N VAL A 31 -4.15 -8.19 -1.33
CA VAL A 31 -4.14 -8.52 -2.76
C VAL A 31 -3.58 -7.33 -3.52
N VAL A 32 -2.53 -7.58 -4.30
CA VAL A 32 -1.85 -6.54 -5.09
C VAL A 32 -1.78 -6.94 -6.57
N SER A 33 -1.93 -5.95 -7.44
CA SER A 33 -1.57 -6.07 -8.85
C SER A 33 -0.17 -5.54 -9.04
N VAL A 34 0.70 -6.30 -9.69
CA VAL A 34 2.12 -5.94 -9.89
C VAL A 34 2.41 -5.87 -11.37
N VAL A 35 3.06 -4.79 -11.80
CA VAL A 35 3.57 -4.64 -13.16
C VAL A 35 5.08 -4.47 -13.10
N GLY A 36 5.78 -5.24 -13.92
CA GLY A 36 7.23 -5.27 -13.94
C GLY A 36 7.78 -5.98 -15.16
N SER A 37 9.10 -6.08 -15.24
CA SER A 37 9.81 -6.83 -16.28
C SER A 37 10.24 -8.20 -15.76
N SER A 38 10.30 -9.19 -16.66
CA SER A 38 10.90 -10.48 -16.33
C SER A 38 12.35 -10.30 -15.88
N SER A 39 12.73 -11.04 -14.85
CA SER A 39 14.05 -11.01 -14.24
C SER A 39 14.47 -12.42 -13.83
N GLN A 40 15.78 -12.62 -13.67
CA GLN A 40 16.33 -13.85 -13.08
C GLN A 40 16.60 -13.60 -11.59
N THR A 41 16.21 -14.55 -10.76
CA THR A 41 16.42 -14.54 -9.31
C THR A 41 17.21 -15.77 -8.88
N VAL A 42 17.66 -15.79 -7.63
CA VAL A 42 18.34 -16.97 -7.05
C VAL A 42 17.44 -18.22 -6.95
N GLN A 43 16.11 -18.06 -7.11
CA GLN A 43 15.13 -19.16 -7.09
C GLN A 43 14.60 -19.51 -8.49
N GLY A 44 15.12 -18.89 -9.55
CA GLY A 44 14.64 -19.05 -10.93
C GLY A 44 14.04 -17.76 -11.48
N GLU A 45 13.01 -17.87 -12.31
CA GLU A 45 12.34 -16.71 -12.90
C GLU A 45 11.65 -15.84 -11.83
N GLY A 46 11.64 -14.53 -12.06
CA GLY A 46 10.98 -13.59 -11.19
C GLY A 46 10.66 -12.28 -11.91
N VAL A 47 10.14 -11.31 -11.16
CA VAL A 47 9.70 -10.02 -11.70
C VAL A 47 10.44 -8.89 -11.00
N ASN A 48 11.06 -7.99 -11.77
CA ASN A 48 11.53 -6.70 -11.27
C ASN A 48 10.34 -5.74 -11.26
N VAL A 49 9.88 -5.36 -10.06
CA VAL A 49 8.67 -4.59 -9.84
C VAL A 49 8.89 -3.14 -10.21
N ALA A 50 8.18 -2.66 -11.25
CA ALA A 50 8.20 -1.27 -11.67
C ALA A 50 7.10 -0.44 -10.99
N ARG A 51 5.92 -1.04 -10.80
CA ARG A 51 4.78 -0.45 -10.09
C ARG A 51 3.88 -1.54 -9.52
N TYR A 52 3.04 -1.15 -8.57
CA TYR A 52 1.99 -2.01 -8.05
C TYR A 52 0.78 -1.18 -7.63
N GLU A 53 -0.37 -1.84 -7.55
CA GLU A 53 -1.63 -1.31 -7.05
C GLU A 53 -2.16 -2.21 -5.95
N VAL A 54 -2.71 -1.64 -4.87
CA VAL A 54 -3.37 -2.42 -3.81
C VAL A 54 -4.81 -2.62 -4.23
N VAL A 55 -5.17 -3.86 -4.56
CA VAL A 55 -6.50 -4.22 -5.05
C VAL A 55 -7.45 -4.41 -3.88
N SER A 56 -6.98 -5.10 -2.83
CA SER A 56 -7.78 -5.34 -1.63
C SER A 56 -6.93 -5.56 -0.39
N VAL A 57 -7.43 -5.13 0.76
CA VAL A 57 -6.94 -5.49 2.09
C VAL A 57 -8.15 -6.03 2.87
N ASP A 58 -8.02 -7.24 3.43
CA ASP A 58 -9.08 -7.92 4.18
C ASP A 58 -10.44 -7.99 3.44
N GLY A 59 -10.42 -8.07 2.11
CA GLY A 59 -11.62 -8.16 1.27
C GLY A 59 -12.24 -6.81 0.91
N GLU A 60 -11.64 -5.69 1.31
CA GLU A 60 -12.12 -4.34 1.02
C GLU A 60 -11.14 -3.57 0.12
N THR A 61 -11.63 -2.64 -0.70
CA THR A 61 -10.79 -1.78 -1.54
C THR A 61 -10.26 -0.61 -0.70
N PRO A 62 -8.94 -0.51 -0.47
CA PRO A 62 -8.39 0.59 0.29
C PRO A 62 -8.21 1.86 -0.56
N SER A 63 -8.27 3.01 0.09
CA SER A 63 -7.67 4.24 -0.44
C SER A 63 -6.18 4.25 -0.10
N VAL A 64 -5.31 4.52 -1.08
CA VAL A 64 -3.85 4.49 -0.92
C VAL A 64 -3.27 5.84 -1.30
N GLY A 65 -2.43 6.39 -0.43
CA GLY A 65 -1.80 7.68 -0.65
C GLY A 65 -0.72 8.00 0.38
N VAL A 66 -0.13 9.17 0.27
CA VAL A 66 0.76 9.76 1.28
C VAL A 66 -0.10 10.53 2.27
N LEU A 67 0.08 10.28 3.57
CA LEU A 67 -0.60 11.02 4.61
C LEU A 67 -0.04 12.44 4.68
N ALA A 68 -0.90 13.43 4.48
CA ALA A 68 -0.57 14.85 4.63
C ALA A 68 -1.39 15.47 5.78
N GLU A 69 -0.82 16.51 6.40
CA GLU A 69 -1.50 17.36 7.37
C GLU A 69 -1.53 18.79 6.82
N GLY A 70 -2.74 19.37 6.79
CA GLY A 70 -2.99 20.73 6.32
C GLY A 70 -3.92 21.50 7.27
N GLY A 71 -4.30 22.72 6.89
CA GLY A 71 -5.13 23.60 7.71
C GLY A 71 -6.51 23.01 8.07
N ASP A 72 -7.02 22.12 7.22
CA ASP A 72 -8.35 21.50 7.36
C ASP A 72 -8.30 20.08 7.95
N GLY A 73 -7.12 19.61 8.40
CA GLY A 73 -6.94 18.29 8.99
C GLY A 73 -6.00 17.39 8.19
N PHE A 74 -6.36 16.12 8.03
CA PHE A 74 -5.53 15.11 7.39
C PHE A 74 -6.11 14.68 6.04
N SER A 75 -5.25 14.44 5.06
CA SER A 75 -5.63 13.94 3.75
C SER A 75 -4.70 12.81 3.27
N LEU A 76 -5.20 11.99 2.35
CA LEU A 76 -4.40 11.10 1.51
C LEU A 76 -4.12 11.81 0.20
N GLU A 77 -2.86 12.10 -0.06
CA GLU A 77 -2.38 12.60 -1.35
C GLU A 77 -1.98 11.41 -2.24
N GLY A 78 -2.53 11.32 -3.44
CA GLY A 78 -2.33 10.17 -4.31
C GLY A 78 -3.00 10.33 -5.64
N GLU A 79 -3.44 9.20 -6.22
CA GLU A 79 -4.20 9.21 -7.47
C GLU A 79 -5.59 9.82 -7.25
N ASP A 80 -6.22 9.50 -6.12
CA ASP A 80 -7.44 10.12 -5.63
C ASP A 80 -7.15 10.82 -4.31
N GLU A 81 -7.14 12.16 -4.32
CA GLU A 81 -7.00 12.93 -3.08
C GLU A 81 -8.26 12.74 -2.20
N ARG A 82 -8.06 12.42 -0.93
CA ARG A 82 -9.16 12.14 0.01
C ARG A 82 -8.92 12.78 1.36
N THR A 83 -9.87 13.57 1.84
CA THR A 83 -9.90 14.01 3.24
C THR A 83 -10.17 12.82 4.15
N LEU A 84 -9.40 12.72 5.23
CA LEU A 84 -9.57 11.69 6.25
C LEU A 84 -10.26 12.27 7.49
N VAL A 85 -11.24 11.54 8.00
CA VAL A 85 -11.93 11.88 9.26
C VAL A 85 -11.71 10.79 10.31
N ASP A 86 -11.79 11.18 11.58
CA ASP A 86 -11.52 10.33 12.74
C ASP A 86 -10.12 9.66 12.72
N VAL A 87 -9.10 10.39 12.22
CA VAL A 87 -7.72 9.89 12.16
C VAL A 87 -7.19 9.61 13.57
N PRO A 88 -6.76 8.38 13.89
CA PRO A 88 -6.27 8.01 15.22
C PRO A 88 -4.88 8.63 15.48
N PRO A 89 -4.53 8.96 16.75
CA PRO A 89 -3.29 9.66 17.10
C PRO A 89 -2.02 8.98 16.57
N GLU A 90 -2.00 7.65 16.54
CA GLU A 90 -0.88 6.86 16.03
C GLU A 90 -0.67 7.12 14.54
N LEU A 91 -1.75 7.21 13.76
CA LEU A 91 -1.69 7.53 12.34
C LEU A 91 -1.27 8.98 12.11
N ARG A 92 -1.73 9.92 12.94
CA ARG A 92 -1.30 11.34 12.86
C ARG A 92 0.21 11.52 12.99
N SER A 93 0.88 10.64 13.75
CA SER A 93 2.35 10.65 13.88
C SER A 93 3.10 10.20 12.62
N GLN A 94 2.39 9.74 11.59
CA GLN A 94 2.94 9.18 10.35
C GLN A 94 2.81 10.13 9.16
N VAL A 95 2.66 11.44 9.37
CA VAL A 95 2.63 12.42 8.26
C VAL A 95 3.88 12.25 7.37
N GLY A 96 3.67 12.24 6.06
CA GLY A 96 4.68 11.93 5.03
C GLY A 96 4.83 10.44 4.71
N ALA A 97 4.20 9.54 5.47
CA ALA A 97 4.20 8.11 5.17
C ALA A 97 3.21 7.78 4.04
N LYS A 98 3.56 6.81 3.20
CA LYS A 98 2.60 6.17 2.29
C LYS A 98 1.80 5.14 3.08
N ILE A 99 0.48 5.24 3.06
CA ILE A 99 -0.43 4.40 3.83
C ILE A 99 -1.57 3.87 2.95
N TRP A 100 -2.23 2.83 3.43
CA TRP A 100 -3.58 2.47 2.98
C TRP A 100 -4.57 2.73 4.10
N VAL A 101 -5.81 3.09 3.73
CA VAL A 101 -6.93 3.32 4.65
C VAL A 101 -8.17 2.64 4.11
N VAL A 102 -8.91 1.97 4.99
CA VAL A 102 -10.23 1.40 4.71
C VAL A 102 -11.24 1.99 5.70
N GLY A 103 -12.41 2.35 5.20
CA GLY A 103 -13.54 2.76 6.01
C GLY A 103 -14.67 3.36 5.17
N PRO A 104 -15.78 3.77 5.82
CA PRO A 104 -16.93 4.29 5.10
C PRO A 104 -16.70 5.75 4.65
N ASP A 105 -17.25 6.08 3.49
CA ASP A 105 -17.39 7.46 3.05
C ASP A 105 -18.47 8.19 3.84
N THR A 106 -18.18 9.45 4.18
CA THR A 106 -19.08 10.35 4.89
C THR A 106 -19.19 11.68 4.13
N ALA A 107 -20.06 12.59 4.58
CA ALA A 107 -20.17 13.92 3.98
C ALA A 107 -18.86 14.74 4.11
N ASP A 108 -18.04 14.45 5.11
CA ASP A 108 -16.82 15.20 5.45
C ASP A 108 -15.53 14.52 4.93
N GLY A 109 -15.63 13.28 4.43
CA GLY A 109 -14.50 12.51 3.93
C GLY A 109 -14.52 11.02 4.29
N LEU A 110 -13.39 10.35 4.08
CA LEU A 110 -13.20 8.94 4.39
C LEU A 110 -12.93 8.75 5.89
N ARG A 111 -13.84 8.07 6.59
CA ARG A 111 -13.66 7.77 8.02
C ARG A 111 -12.66 6.63 8.19
N VAL A 112 -11.59 6.87 8.93
CA VAL A 112 -10.57 5.85 9.20
C VAL A 112 -11.15 4.75 10.09
N ARG A 113 -11.29 3.53 9.55
CA ARG A 113 -11.66 2.33 10.33
C ARG A 113 -10.49 1.38 10.49
N SER A 114 -9.75 1.15 9.42
CA SER A 114 -8.53 0.33 9.40
C SER A 114 -7.47 1.03 8.54
N TYR A 115 -6.20 0.86 8.89
CA TYR A 115 -5.09 1.49 8.17
C TYR A 115 -3.80 0.68 8.34
N GLY A 116 -2.84 0.94 7.46
CA GLY A 116 -1.49 0.39 7.58
C GLY A 116 -0.45 1.22 6.85
N VAL A 117 0.79 1.19 7.37
CA VAL A 117 1.91 1.95 6.82
C VAL A 117 2.65 1.12 5.77
N ILE A 118 2.60 1.59 4.53
CA ILE A 118 3.28 0.95 3.39
C ILE A 118 4.73 1.42 3.29
N ARG A 119 4.97 2.72 3.46
CA ARG A 119 6.32 3.31 3.47
C ARG A 119 6.37 4.36 4.56
N PRO A 120 7.36 4.33 5.46
CA PRO A 120 7.44 5.34 6.51
C PRO A 120 7.78 6.70 5.90
N ALA A 121 7.53 7.78 6.64
CA ALA A 121 8.02 9.10 6.27
C ALA A 121 9.56 9.07 6.12
N GLY A 122 10.06 9.78 5.11
CA GLY A 122 11.49 9.90 4.80
C GLY A 122 12.17 11.00 5.59
#